data_AF-A0A8T5TYH5-F1
#
_entry.id   AF-A0A8T5TYH5-F1
#
_cell.length_a   1.000
_cell.length_b   1.000
_cell.length_c   1.000
_cell.angle_alpha   90.00
_cell.angle_beta   90.00
_cell.angle_gamma   90.00
#
_symmetry.space_group_name_H-M   'P 1'
#
loop_
_entity.id
_entity.type
_entity.pdbx_description
1 polymer ?
#
loop_
_entity_poly.entity_id
_entity_poly.type
_entity_poly.pdbx_seq_one_letter_code
_entity_poly.pdbx_strand_id
1 'polypeptide(L)'
;MIFQGLLNISSLYLDNEDILFNRLDQFFHDRINEFTNTNNNESDNLDSQFTKLLEFIKTELVALGFERERLEYIFLDPFVNLNLNDIDNKWTIRQIYDLKVAPILYEIFLEKVVAYLVDIDNINLIMLNLKASNFLSLEFIVEMKNLKDLFDKYPEKKENLKKYIQIHKKFEKKLVLNKDKIEMLEDLPDPKEKLQLLYLLFRIISIFHLEEKFDFTHIKNFISDNINEWLITIPLVTLKNPDLYYCGLYLADALNIKLDESKVKDFLLNLYEEGIDEFEAPLVQATDGVYYLLKATIYMKLWLSDYQINRLIETDPQYFETGYLKNLETSQLVVILKIYNMIRARNIEDNISAILEELEQRVAPEGIKQYRDGFISSEATYYVVFCNYMRNTLDKLKDNDLLESTISKIYRNLELLEISEDTNFDLISELIYSYEILKLFNCIETPQLIIKMANYLFPPEVAEKISTSPELNKTQARFRHLKVNKLTGEVMY
;
A
#
# COMPACT_ATOMS: atom_id res chain seq x y z
N MET A 1 -5.35 4.23 1.66
CA MET A 1 -5.17 2.75 1.56
C MET A 1 -6.04 1.93 2.52
N ILE A 2 -5.82 1.94 3.86
CA ILE A 2 -6.51 1.03 4.81
C ILE A 2 -8.05 1.11 4.77
N PHE A 3 -8.61 2.26 4.37
CA PHE A 3 -10.05 2.42 4.29
C PHE A 3 -10.67 1.89 2.99
N GLN A 4 -9.91 1.65 1.91
CA GLN A 4 -10.49 1.32 0.59
C GLN A 4 -11.44 0.13 0.66
N GLY A 5 -11.05 -0.97 1.32
CA GLY A 5 -11.91 -2.14 1.47
C GLY A 5 -13.15 -1.85 2.32
N LEU A 6 -13.03 -0.99 3.34
CA LEU A 6 -14.15 -0.56 4.18
C LEU A 6 -15.13 0.32 3.41
N LEU A 7 -14.64 1.20 2.53
CA LEU A 7 -15.46 2.05 1.68
C LEU A 7 -16.23 1.21 0.67
N ASN A 8 -15.56 0.23 0.05
CA ASN A 8 -16.20 -0.73 -0.85
C ASN A 8 -17.31 -1.52 -0.14
N ILE A 9 -17.05 -2.06 1.05
CA ILE A 9 -18.05 -2.76 1.86
C ILE A 9 -19.21 -1.83 2.23
N SER A 10 -18.92 -0.61 2.67
CA SER A 10 -19.92 0.38 3.07
C SER A 10 -20.80 0.77 1.89
N SER A 11 -20.21 1.03 0.71
CA SER A 11 -20.94 1.39 -0.49
C SER A 11 -21.82 0.24 -0.99
N LEU A 12 -21.40 -1.01 -0.86
CA LEU A 12 -22.22 -2.18 -1.20
C LEU A 12 -23.38 -2.40 -0.22
N TYR A 13 -23.23 -1.95 1.03
CA TYR A 13 -24.24 -2.15 2.07
C TYR A 13 -25.22 -0.96 2.21
N LEU A 14 -24.74 0.28 2.09
CA LEU A 14 -25.51 1.50 2.33
C LEU A 14 -26.31 1.89 1.08
N ASP A 15 -27.63 1.91 1.20
CA ASP A 15 -28.55 2.20 0.10
C ASP A 15 -28.71 3.71 -0.13
N ASN A 16 -28.46 4.55 0.89
CA ASN A 16 -28.65 6.01 0.82
C ASN A 16 -27.35 6.81 0.76
N GLU A 17 -26.22 6.16 0.44
CA GLU A 17 -24.90 6.81 0.34
C GLU A 17 -24.87 7.94 -0.71
N ASP A 18 -25.53 7.76 -1.86
CA ASP A 18 -25.59 8.79 -2.91
C ASP A 18 -26.29 10.08 -2.45
N ILE A 19 -27.22 9.99 -1.51
CA ILE A 19 -27.89 11.17 -0.94
C ILE A 19 -26.88 12.01 -0.15
N LEU A 20 -25.96 11.36 0.59
CA LEU A 20 -24.87 12.05 1.28
C LEU A 20 -23.97 12.76 0.26
N PHE A 21 -23.53 12.07 -0.78
CA PHE A 21 -22.63 12.64 -1.79
C PHE A 21 -23.25 13.81 -2.55
N ASN A 22 -24.52 13.70 -2.95
CA ASN A 22 -25.22 14.80 -3.63
C ASN A 22 -25.33 16.05 -2.75
N ARG A 23 -25.51 15.89 -1.44
CA ARG A 23 -25.55 17.01 -0.49
C ARG A 23 -24.18 17.63 -0.27
N LEU A 24 -23.12 16.83 -0.27
CA LEU A 24 -21.74 17.31 -0.21
C LEU A 24 -21.41 18.16 -1.44
N ASP A 25 -21.72 17.65 -2.63
CA ASP A 25 -21.48 18.39 -3.87
C ASP A 25 -22.22 19.70 -3.89
N GLN A 26 -23.51 19.69 -3.54
CA GLN A 26 -24.30 20.90 -3.54
C GLN A 26 -23.66 21.96 -2.64
N PHE A 27 -23.27 21.58 -1.42
CA PHE A 27 -22.63 22.48 -0.48
C PHE A 27 -21.30 23.05 -1.00
N PHE A 28 -20.41 22.18 -1.51
CA PHE A 28 -19.10 22.62 -1.97
C PHE A 28 -19.17 23.37 -3.29
N HIS A 29 -20.04 22.96 -4.23
CA HIS A 29 -20.24 23.70 -5.48
C HIS A 29 -20.77 25.11 -5.24
N ASP A 30 -21.78 25.27 -4.38
CA ASP A 30 -22.34 26.59 -4.07
C ASP A 30 -21.24 27.51 -3.54
N ARG A 31 -20.42 27.02 -2.61
CA ARG A 31 -19.31 27.79 -2.05
C ARG A 31 -18.14 28.02 -3.01
N ILE A 32 -17.81 27.05 -3.86
CA ILE A 32 -16.76 27.21 -4.89
C ILE A 32 -17.19 28.26 -5.92
N ASN A 33 -18.48 28.31 -6.28
CA ASN A 33 -19.00 29.35 -7.16
C ASN A 33 -18.85 30.74 -6.52
N GLU A 34 -19.12 30.88 -5.23
CA GLU A 34 -18.86 32.13 -4.50
C GLU A 34 -17.36 32.48 -4.43
N PHE A 35 -16.52 31.48 -4.15
CA PHE A 35 -15.06 31.61 -4.09
C PHE A 35 -14.46 32.06 -5.43
N THR A 36 -14.88 31.45 -6.53
CA THR A 36 -14.40 31.79 -7.88
C THR A 36 -14.87 33.18 -8.30
N ASN A 37 -16.10 33.58 -7.97
CA ASN A 37 -16.60 34.93 -8.24
C ASN A 37 -15.86 36.03 -7.46
N THR A 38 -15.27 35.70 -6.30
CA THR A 38 -14.57 36.66 -5.43
C THR A 38 -13.04 36.69 -5.64
N ASN A 39 -12.44 35.59 -6.10
CA ASN A 39 -10.98 35.43 -6.21
C ASN A 39 -10.44 35.26 -7.65
N ASN A 40 -11.29 35.35 -8.69
CA ASN A 40 -10.82 35.32 -10.08
C ASN A 40 -10.06 36.61 -10.44
N ASN A 41 -8.76 36.61 -10.18
CA ASN A 41 -7.83 37.53 -10.86
C ASN A 41 -7.49 36.93 -12.23
N GLU A 42 -7.73 37.67 -13.32
CA GLU A 42 -7.42 37.25 -14.70
C GLU A 42 -5.94 36.87 -14.92
N SER A 43 -5.06 37.16 -13.96
CA SER A 43 -3.61 36.88 -14.00
C SER A 43 -3.17 35.57 -13.35
N ASP A 44 -4.02 34.89 -12.57
CA ASP A 44 -3.60 33.68 -11.84
C ASP A 44 -3.59 32.45 -12.76
N ASN A 45 -2.49 31.69 -12.74
CA ASN A 45 -2.42 30.40 -13.43
C ASN A 45 -3.23 29.31 -12.68
N LEU A 46 -3.53 28.21 -13.38
CA LEU A 46 -4.35 27.11 -12.87
C LEU A 46 -3.82 26.52 -11.55
N ASP A 47 -2.51 26.34 -11.44
CA ASP A 47 -1.85 25.80 -10.25
C ASP A 47 -2.05 26.70 -9.01
N SER A 48 -1.95 28.02 -9.19
CA SER A 48 -2.20 28.97 -8.12
C SER A 48 -3.67 28.96 -7.69
N GLN A 49 -4.60 28.93 -8.65
CA GLN A 49 -6.03 28.82 -8.37
C GLN A 49 -6.36 27.51 -7.64
N PHE A 50 -5.75 26.41 -8.04
CA PHE A 50 -5.95 25.10 -7.42
C PHE A 50 -5.40 25.03 -6.00
N THR A 51 -4.20 25.57 -5.76
CA THR A 51 -3.65 25.70 -4.40
C THR A 51 -4.58 26.49 -3.49
N LYS A 52 -5.15 27.61 -3.97
CA LYS A 52 -6.12 28.41 -3.20
C LYS A 52 -7.43 27.67 -2.95
N LEU A 53 -7.91 26.89 -3.94
CA LEU A 53 -9.08 26.03 -3.77
C LEU A 53 -8.84 24.99 -2.67
N LEU A 54 -7.70 24.30 -2.67
CA LEU A 54 -7.37 23.30 -1.64
C LEU A 54 -7.36 23.93 -0.25
N GLU A 55 -6.77 25.10 -0.07
CA GLU A 55 -6.77 25.81 1.22
C GLU A 55 -8.18 26.24 1.65
N PHE A 56 -9.01 26.67 0.70
CA PHE A 56 -10.43 26.96 0.94
C PHE A 56 -11.17 25.71 1.44
N ILE A 57 -11.04 24.58 0.73
CA ILE A 57 -11.67 23.31 1.11
C ILE A 57 -11.20 22.84 2.48
N LYS A 58 -9.89 22.94 2.78
CA LYS A 58 -9.34 22.64 4.11
C LYS A 58 -10.01 23.50 5.19
N THR A 59 -10.18 24.79 4.95
CA THR A 59 -10.82 25.71 5.91
C THR A 59 -12.28 25.33 6.19
N GLU A 60 -13.04 24.99 5.15
CA GLU A 60 -14.43 24.51 5.30
C GLU A 60 -14.50 23.20 6.10
N LEU A 61 -13.61 22.25 5.82
CA LEU A 61 -13.55 20.99 6.58
C LEU A 61 -13.16 21.22 8.04
N VAL A 62 -12.21 22.11 8.32
CA VAL A 62 -11.86 22.48 9.71
C VAL A 62 -13.06 23.07 10.44
N ALA A 63 -13.86 23.92 9.77
CA ALA A 63 -15.09 24.47 10.34
C ALA A 63 -16.14 23.40 10.68
N LEU A 64 -16.14 22.27 9.95
CA LEU A 64 -16.97 21.10 10.25
C LEU A 64 -16.41 20.24 11.40
N GLY A 65 -15.22 20.55 11.92
CA GLY A 65 -14.58 19.86 13.04
C GLY A 65 -13.53 18.83 12.65
N PHE A 66 -13.07 18.83 11.40
CA PHE A 66 -11.95 17.98 10.97
C PHE A 66 -10.60 18.56 11.43
N GLU A 67 -9.65 17.70 11.75
CA GLU A 67 -8.31 18.09 12.21
C GLU A 67 -7.48 18.63 11.04
N ARG A 68 -6.95 19.85 11.17
CA ARG A 68 -6.18 20.52 10.11
C ARG A 68 -4.96 19.72 9.66
N GLU A 69 -4.16 19.24 10.60
CA GLU A 69 -2.96 18.44 10.31
C GLU A 69 -3.31 17.22 9.45
N ARG A 70 -4.38 16.49 9.78
CA ARG A 70 -4.84 15.34 8.99
C ARG A 70 -5.22 15.73 7.56
N LEU A 71 -5.91 16.86 7.39
CA LEU A 71 -6.30 17.34 6.07
C LEU A 71 -5.10 17.76 5.23
N GLU A 72 -4.08 18.35 5.86
CA GLU A 72 -2.82 18.66 5.19
C GLU A 72 -2.24 17.39 4.57
N TYR A 73 -2.15 16.29 5.32
CA TYR A 73 -1.64 15.02 4.78
C TYR A 73 -2.51 14.41 3.67
N ILE A 74 -3.83 14.43 3.84
CA ILE A 74 -4.74 13.85 2.83
C ILE A 74 -4.60 14.56 1.47
N PHE A 75 -4.39 15.89 1.47
CA PHE A 75 -4.26 16.66 0.24
C PHE A 75 -2.85 16.68 -0.36
N LEU A 76 -1.90 15.94 0.22
CA LEU A 76 -0.59 15.66 -0.38
C LEU A 76 -0.58 14.38 -1.21
N ASP A 77 -1.67 13.63 -1.17
CA ASP A 77 -1.83 12.41 -1.95
C ASP A 77 -1.54 12.69 -3.44
N PRO A 78 -0.64 11.91 -4.09
CA PRO A 78 -0.25 12.14 -5.48
C PRO A 78 -1.41 12.22 -6.47
N PHE A 79 -2.57 11.65 -6.14
CA PHE A 79 -3.79 11.78 -6.93
C PHE A 79 -4.23 13.23 -7.12
N VAL A 80 -4.03 14.09 -6.11
CA VAL A 80 -4.45 15.50 -6.11
C VAL A 80 -3.59 16.34 -7.04
N ASN A 81 -2.36 15.92 -7.32
CA ASN A 81 -1.43 16.69 -8.14
C ASN A 81 -1.97 16.88 -9.57
N LEU A 82 -1.77 18.09 -10.09
CA LEU A 82 -2.07 18.43 -11.48
C LEU A 82 -0.92 17.94 -12.36
N ASN A 83 -1.24 17.13 -13.36
CA ASN A 83 -0.29 16.67 -14.36
C ASN A 83 -0.25 17.63 -15.55
N LEU A 84 0.80 17.55 -16.39
CA LEU A 84 0.92 18.35 -17.61
C LEU A 84 -0.32 18.24 -18.53
N ASN A 85 -0.90 17.04 -18.61
CA ASN A 85 -2.14 16.81 -19.36
C ASN A 85 -3.35 17.56 -18.77
N ASP A 86 -3.41 17.75 -17.45
CA ASP A 86 -4.50 18.47 -16.78
C ASP A 86 -4.40 19.97 -17.08
N ILE A 87 -3.17 20.49 -17.19
CA ILE A 87 -2.86 21.89 -17.53
C ILE A 87 -3.16 22.18 -19.01
N ASP A 88 -2.82 21.25 -19.91
CA ASP A 88 -3.02 21.40 -21.36
C ASP A 88 -4.51 21.31 -21.77
N ASN A 89 -5.34 20.60 -20.99
CA ASN A 89 -6.75 20.35 -21.31
C ASN A 89 -7.69 21.56 -21.06
N LYS A 90 -7.18 22.73 -20.64
CA LYS A 90 -7.97 23.94 -20.33
C LYS A 90 -9.18 23.66 -19.42
N TRP A 91 -9.02 22.81 -18.42
CA TRP A 91 -10.08 22.53 -17.46
C TRP A 91 -10.40 23.75 -16.61
N THR A 92 -11.68 23.92 -16.29
CA THR A 92 -12.12 24.89 -15.28
C THR A 92 -11.80 24.38 -13.88
N ILE A 93 -11.61 25.29 -12.93
CA ILE A 93 -11.37 24.93 -11.52
C ILE A 93 -12.47 24.03 -10.94
N ARG A 94 -13.71 24.19 -11.41
CA ARG A 94 -14.84 23.33 -11.05
C ARG A 94 -14.66 21.90 -11.56
N GLN A 95 -14.25 21.73 -12.81
CA GLN A 95 -13.97 20.40 -13.36
C GLN A 95 -12.80 19.73 -12.63
N ILE A 96 -11.78 20.50 -12.25
CA ILE A 96 -10.67 19.99 -11.44
C ILE A 96 -11.16 19.56 -10.05
N TYR A 97 -12.01 20.35 -9.42
CA TYR A 97 -12.65 19.96 -8.15
C TYR A 97 -13.38 18.62 -8.29
N ASP A 98 -14.24 18.47 -9.31
CA ASP A 98 -15.03 17.26 -9.53
C ASP A 98 -14.16 16.02 -9.77
N LEU A 99 -13.04 16.18 -10.50
CA LEU A 99 -12.17 15.07 -10.88
C LEU A 99 -11.15 14.70 -9.79
N LYS A 100 -10.61 15.69 -9.06
CA LYS A 100 -9.44 15.50 -8.19
C LYS A 100 -9.76 15.63 -6.70
N VAL A 101 -10.76 16.44 -6.33
CA VAL A 101 -11.02 16.81 -4.92
C VAL A 101 -12.27 16.13 -4.39
N ALA A 102 -13.38 16.14 -5.14
CA ALA A 102 -14.65 15.56 -4.70
C ALA A 102 -14.54 14.06 -4.32
N PRO A 103 -13.82 13.21 -5.07
CA PRO A 103 -13.62 11.81 -4.67
C PRO A 103 -12.98 11.65 -3.29
N ILE A 104 -11.99 12.49 -2.97
CA ILE A 104 -11.31 12.49 -1.66
C ILE A 104 -12.24 12.98 -0.55
N LEU A 105 -13.09 13.98 -0.84
CA LEU A 105 -14.09 14.43 0.12
C LEU A 105 -15.05 13.29 0.46
N TYR A 106 -15.53 12.52 -0.51
CA TYR A 106 -16.38 11.38 -0.22
C TYR A 106 -15.69 10.36 0.71
N GLU A 107 -14.42 10.03 0.44
CA GLU A 107 -13.61 9.17 1.32
C GLU A 107 -13.56 9.72 2.74
N ILE A 108 -13.16 10.99 2.91
CA ILE A 108 -13.05 11.66 4.21
C ILE A 108 -14.35 11.52 5.01
N PHE A 109 -15.50 11.72 4.39
CA PHE A 109 -16.79 11.67 5.07
C PHE A 109 -17.21 10.23 5.38
N LEU A 110 -16.99 9.28 4.47
CA LEU A 110 -17.26 7.86 4.75
C LEU A 110 -16.35 7.30 5.85
N GLU A 111 -15.08 7.71 5.91
CA GLU A 111 -14.19 7.35 7.00
C GLU A 111 -14.77 7.76 8.36
N LYS A 112 -15.45 8.92 8.42
CA LYS A 112 -16.14 9.36 9.64
C LYS A 112 -17.40 8.56 9.93
N VAL A 113 -18.15 8.18 8.90
CA VAL A 113 -19.30 7.26 9.05
C VAL A 113 -18.84 5.93 9.64
N VAL A 114 -17.79 5.31 9.08
CA VAL A 114 -17.24 4.05 9.59
C VAL A 114 -16.72 4.20 11.02
N ALA A 115 -16.00 5.28 11.33
CA ALA A 115 -15.52 5.57 12.67
C ALA A 115 -16.66 5.76 13.70
N TYR A 116 -17.81 6.29 13.25
CA TYR A 116 -19.00 6.48 14.09
C TYR A 116 -19.67 5.15 14.47
N LEU A 117 -19.63 4.15 13.60
CA LEU A 117 -20.22 2.83 13.88
C LEU A 117 -19.57 2.16 15.10
N VAL A 118 -18.27 2.39 15.31
CA VAL A 118 -17.48 1.73 16.36
C VAL A 118 -16.98 2.67 17.47
N ASP A 119 -17.56 3.86 17.58
CA ASP A 119 -17.32 4.81 18.67
C ASP A 119 -15.84 5.20 18.84
N ILE A 120 -15.17 5.59 17.75
CA ILE A 120 -13.85 6.22 17.83
C ILE A 120 -13.97 7.61 18.48
N ASP A 121 -12.98 7.99 19.28
CA ASP A 121 -12.93 9.27 20.00
C ASP A 121 -13.23 10.48 19.09
N ASN A 122 -13.92 11.48 19.65
CA ASN A 122 -14.29 12.76 19.02
C ASN A 122 -15.22 12.68 17.79
N ILE A 123 -15.68 11.49 17.38
CA ILE A 123 -16.52 11.34 16.19
C ILE A 123 -17.93 11.93 16.35
N ASN A 124 -18.49 11.89 17.56
CA ASN A 124 -19.84 12.37 17.82
C ASN A 124 -20.02 13.87 17.52
N LEU A 125 -19.01 14.69 17.82
CA LEU A 125 -19.05 16.12 17.52
C LEU A 125 -19.08 16.38 16.01
N ILE A 126 -18.25 15.66 15.26
CA ILE A 126 -18.22 15.75 13.79
C ILE A 126 -19.60 15.36 13.24
N MET A 127 -20.17 14.22 13.66
CA MET A 127 -21.48 13.77 13.19
C MET A 127 -22.61 14.77 13.51
N LEU A 128 -22.55 15.44 14.66
CA LEU A 128 -23.49 16.52 15.01
C LEU A 128 -23.33 17.73 14.08
N ASN A 129 -22.10 18.15 13.77
CA ASN A 129 -21.83 19.23 12.83
C ASN A 129 -22.29 18.88 11.40
N LEU A 130 -22.10 17.61 10.99
CA LEU A 130 -22.56 17.14 9.69
C LEU A 130 -24.09 17.17 9.58
N LYS A 131 -24.79 16.78 10.65
CA LYS A 131 -26.24 16.90 10.75
C LYS A 131 -26.70 18.35 10.73
N ALA A 132 -26.04 19.23 11.50
CA ALA A 132 -26.37 20.66 11.56
C ALA A 132 -26.18 21.36 10.20
N SER A 133 -25.20 20.90 9.42
CA SER A 133 -24.95 21.37 8.04
C SER A 133 -25.82 20.67 6.99
N ASN A 134 -26.81 19.88 7.42
CA ASN A 134 -27.76 19.17 6.57
C ASN A 134 -27.14 18.15 5.59
N PHE A 135 -25.94 17.63 5.85
CA PHE A 135 -25.33 16.58 5.03
C PHE A 135 -26.01 15.23 5.21
N LEU A 136 -26.46 14.93 6.43
CA LEU A 136 -27.05 13.65 6.80
C LEU A 136 -28.58 13.71 6.63
N SER A 137 -29.13 13.01 5.64
CA SER A 137 -30.59 12.90 5.46
C SER A 137 -31.23 12.08 6.59
N LEU A 138 -32.55 12.19 6.75
CA LEU A 138 -33.26 11.39 7.75
C LEU A 138 -33.12 9.89 7.43
N GLU A 139 -33.25 9.54 6.16
CA GLU A 139 -33.10 8.18 5.64
C GLU A 139 -31.71 7.62 5.97
N PHE A 140 -30.66 8.38 5.68
CA PHE A 140 -29.28 7.99 5.98
C PHE A 140 -29.00 7.90 7.49
N ILE A 141 -29.59 8.78 8.31
CA ILE A 141 -29.48 8.70 9.78
C ILE A 141 -30.12 7.42 10.31
N VAL A 142 -31.31 7.06 9.81
CA VAL A 142 -32.00 5.82 10.22
C VAL A 142 -31.18 4.60 9.81
N GLU A 143 -30.63 4.60 8.60
CA GLU A 143 -29.77 3.53 8.11
C GLU A 143 -28.50 3.35 8.96
N MET A 144 -27.78 4.44 9.25
CA MET A 144 -26.61 4.42 10.13
C MET A 144 -26.96 3.92 11.54
N LYS A 145 -28.11 4.33 12.08
CA LYS A 145 -28.57 3.87 13.40
C LYS A 145 -28.79 2.35 13.39
N ASN A 146 -29.49 1.83 12.38
CA ASN A 146 -29.73 0.39 12.26
C ASN A 146 -28.41 -0.40 12.15
N LEU A 147 -27.46 0.11 11.36
CA LEU A 147 -26.14 -0.51 11.24
C LEU A 147 -25.36 -0.46 12.56
N LYS A 148 -25.42 0.66 13.29
CA LYS A 148 -24.83 0.77 14.62
C LYS A 148 -25.44 -0.21 15.61
N ASP A 149 -26.77 -0.35 15.62
CA ASP A 149 -27.50 -1.30 16.45
C ASP A 149 -27.11 -2.76 16.11
N LEU A 150 -26.76 -3.06 14.85
CA LEU A 150 -26.18 -4.36 14.47
C LEU A 150 -24.77 -4.55 15.06
N PHE A 151 -23.88 -3.56 14.94
CA PHE A 151 -22.56 -3.64 15.57
C PHE A 151 -22.64 -3.83 17.09
N ASP A 152 -23.61 -3.22 17.76
CA ASP A 152 -23.82 -3.39 19.20
C ASP A 152 -24.29 -4.80 19.57
N LYS A 153 -24.95 -5.54 18.66
CA LYS A 153 -25.27 -6.97 18.82
C LYS A 153 -24.06 -7.88 18.61
N TYR A 154 -23.06 -7.44 17.83
CA TYR A 154 -21.86 -8.20 17.49
C TYR A 154 -20.59 -7.51 18.02
N PRO A 155 -20.35 -7.52 19.36
CA PRO A 155 -19.27 -6.77 19.99
C PRO A 155 -17.87 -7.16 19.49
N GLU A 156 -17.66 -8.43 19.10
CA GLU A 156 -16.41 -8.91 18.49
C GLU A 156 -16.09 -8.18 17.18
N LYS A 157 -17.09 -7.97 16.31
CA LYS A 157 -16.94 -7.30 15.02
C LYS A 157 -16.69 -5.82 15.23
N LYS A 158 -17.39 -5.23 16.21
CA LYS A 158 -17.17 -3.85 16.63
C LYS A 158 -15.72 -3.64 17.08
N GLU A 159 -15.18 -4.53 17.91
CA GLU A 159 -13.78 -4.45 18.35
C GLU A 159 -12.79 -4.71 17.23
N ASN A 160 -13.05 -5.67 16.34
CA ASN A 160 -12.20 -5.96 15.17
C ASN A 160 -12.10 -4.74 14.25
N LEU A 161 -13.23 -4.14 13.88
CA LEU A 161 -13.28 -2.94 13.05
C LEU A 161 -12.62 -1.75 13.77
N LYS A 162 -12.85 -1.59 15.07
CA LYS A 162 -12.19 -0.55 15.88
C LYS A 162 -10.67 -0.69 15.87
N LYS A 163 -10.15 -1.91 16.09
CA LYS A 163 -8.71 -2.17 15.98
C LYS A 163 -8.21 -1.86 14.57
N TYR A 164 -8.89 -2.38 13.57
CA TYR A 164 -8.51 -2.21 12.17
C TYR A 164 -8.34 -0.73 11.76
N ILE A 165 -9.32 0.13 12.06
CA ILE A 165 -9.23 1.57 11.71
C ILE A 165 -8.21 2.34 12.56
N GLN A 166 -7.84 1.82 13.73
CA GLN A 166 -6.83 2.42 14.61
C GLN A 166 -5.38 2.07 14.22
N ILE A 167 -5.17 1.13 13.29
CA ILE A 167 -3.83 0.70 12.85
C ILE A 167 -3.00 1.91 12.41
N HIS A 168 -3.53 2.74 11.50
CA HIS A 168 -2.83 3.92 10.99
C HIS A 168 -2.44 4.87 12.13
N LYS A 169 -3.40 5.26 12.99
CA LYS A 169 -3.15 6.18 14.11
C LYS A 169 -2.12 5.63 15.11
N LYS A 170 -2.16 4.34 15.39
CA LYS A 170 -1.20 3.69 16.30
C LYS A 170 0.21 3.70 15.71
N PHE A 171 0.33 3.38 14.43
CA PHE A 171 1.61 3.40 13.73
C PHE A 171 2.18 4.82 13.64
N GLU A 172 1.38 5.78 13.21
CA GLU A 172 1.77 7.19 13.13
C GLU A 172 2.28 7.70 14.49
N LYS A 173 1.54 7.43 15.58
CA LYS A 173 1.98 7.78 16.94
C LYS A 173 3.33 7.16 17.28
N LYS A 174 3.56 5.89 16.90
CA LYS A 174 4.83 5.20 17.14
C LYS A 174 5.99 5.88 16.40
N LEU A 175 5.78 6.30 15.15
CA LEU A 175 6.80 7.02 14.39
C LEU A 175 7.07 8.40 14.95
N VAL A 176 6.04 9.19 15.28
CA VAL A 176 6.20 10.53 15.86
C VAL A 176 6.99 10.49 17.17
N LEU A 177 6.76 9.48 18.02
CA LEU A 177 7.54 9.28 19.25
C LEU A 177 9.02 8.98 19.02
N ASN A 178 9.39 8.53 17.82
CA ASN A 178 10.76 8.20 17.43
C ASN A 178 11.28 9.10 16.30
N LYS A 179 10.61 10.24 16.04
CA LYS A 179 10.89 11.10 14.90
C LYS A 179 12.36 11.48 14.80
N ASP A 180 12.91 12.08 15.85
CA ASP A 180 14.31 12.52 15.90
C ASP A 180 15.27 11.36 15.63
N LYS A 181 14.97 10.16 16.15
CA LYS A 181 15.81 8.99 15.91
C LYS A 181 15.76 8.52 14.47
N ILE A 182 14.58 8.54 13.85
CA ILE A 182 14.39 8.18 12.43
C ILE A 182 15.17 9.17 11.55
N GLU A 183 15.07 10.46 11.86
CA GLU A 183 15.72 11.56 11.14
C GLU A 183 17.23 11.63 11.35
N MET A 184 17.77 10.91 12.35
CA MET A 184 19.21 10.80 12.65
C MET A 184 19.77 9.40 12.33
N LEU A 185 19.03 8.51 11.69
CA LEU A 185 19.54 7.17 11.34
C LEU A 185 20.73 7.25 10.38
N GLU A 186 20.92 8.37 9.69
CA GLU A 186 22.11 8.59 8.90
C GLU A 186 23.39 8.80 9.73
N ASP A 187 23.30 9.02 11.04
CA ASP A 187 24.47 9.12 11.89
C ASP A 187 25.03 7.75 12.28
N LEU A 188 24.34 6.65 11.91
CA LEU A 188 24.82 5.30 12.15
C LEU A 188 26.18 5.05 11.45
N PRO A 189 27.13 4.38 12.13
CA PRO A 189 28.51 4.27 11.68
C PRO A 189 28.67 3.33 10.47
N ASP A 190 27.82 2.31 10.32
CA ASP A 190 27.87 1.36 9.21
C ASP A 190 26.90 1.79 8.09
N PRO A 191 27.40 2.13 6.87
CA PRO A 191 26.57 2.44 5.70
C PRO A 191 25.54 1.35 5.37
N LYS A 192 25.85 0.08 5.65
CA LYS A 192 24.94 -1.04 5.40
C LYS A 192 23.71 -0.97 6.30
N GLU A 193 23.92 -1.00 7.62
CA GLU A 193 22.83 -0.96 8.61
C GLU A 193 21.98 0.29 8.42
N LYS A 194 22.64 1.43 8.24
CA LYS A 194 22.05 2.73 7.90
C LYS A 194 21.04 2.66 6.76
N LEU A 195 21.48 2.26 5.57
CA LEU A 195 20.63 2.32 4.38
C LEU A 195 19.56 1.26 4.35
N GLN A 196 19.84 0.04 4.83
CA GLN A 196 18.83 -1.01 4.90
C GLN A 196 17.71 -0.59 5.86
N LEU A 197 18.07 -0.03 7.04
CA LEU A 197 17.08 0.38 8.03
C LEU A 197 16.25 1.56 7.53
N LEU A 198 16.91 2.56 6.94
CA LEU A 198 16.24 3.70 6.32
C LEU A 198 15.32 3.27 5.18
N TYR A 199 15.75 2.37 4.31
CA TYR A 199 14.91 1.80 3.24
C TYR A 199 13.65 1.14 3.83
N LEU A 200 13.81 0.29 4.85
CA LEU A 200 12.68 -0.43 5.45
C LEU A 200 11.70 0.53 6.13
N LEU A 201 12.19 1.49 6.92
CA LEU A 201 11.35 2.49 7.58
C LEU A 201 10.65 3.41 6.58
N PHE A 202 11.38 3.92 5.59
CA PHE A 202 10.83 4.76 4.53
C PHE A 202 9.72 4.03 3.76
N ARG A 203 9.87 2.72 3.50
CA ARG A 203 8.80 1.91 2.89
C ARG A 203 7.53 1.87 3.72
N ILE A 204 7.60 1.73 5.04
CA ILE A 204 6.38 1.77 5.85
C ILE A 204 5.78 3.18 5.89
N ILE A 205 6.62 4.22 6.03
CA ILE A 205 6.18 5.62 6.01
C ILE A 205 5.41 5.93 4.72
N SER A 206 5.92 5.47 3.58
CA SER A 206 5.31 5.70 2.26
C SER A 206 4.03 4.94 2.01
N ILE A 207 3.85 3.75 2.60
CA ILE A 207 2.55 3.03 2.56
C ILE A 207 1.41 3.89 3.13
N PHE A 208 1.71 4.77 4.09
CA PHE A 208 0.74 5.63 4.76
C PHE A 208 0.78 7.10 4.31
N HIS A 209 1.62 7.43 3.34
CA HIS A 209 1.82 8.80 2.87
C HIS A 209 2.21 9.78 4.00
N LEU A 210 3.14 9.35 4.87
CA LEU A 210 3.59 10.11 6.04
C LEU A 210 4.94 10.80 5.83
N GLU A 211 5.47 10.84 4.61
CA GLU A 211 6.83 11.30 4.30
C GLU A 211 7.07 12.74 4.75
N GLU A 212 6.10 13.64 4.57
CA GLU A 212 6.22 15.05 4.97
C GLU A 212 6.29 15.29 6.48
N LYS A 213 6.04 14.26 7.31
CA LYS A 213 6.27 14.37 8.76
C LYS A 213 7.74 14.31 9.13
N PHE A 214 8.62 13.89 8.21
CA PHE A 214 10.03 13.63 8.46
C PHE A 214 10.93 14.49 7.56
N ASP A 215 12.07 14.91 8.11
CA ASP A 215 13.14 15.52 7.34
C ASP A 215 14.07 14.45 6.77
N PHE A 216 13.99 14.24 5.45
CA PHE A 216 14.88 13.33 4.72
C PHE A 216 16.04 14.05 4.03
N THR A 217 16.33 15.31 4.38
CA THR A 217 17.42 16.08 3.75
C THR A 217 18.78 15.43 3.99
N HIS A 218 19.00 14.88 5.18
CA HIS A 218 20.26 14.24 5.55
C HIS A 218 20.54 12.98 4.73
N ILE A 219 19.54 12.09 4.59
CA ILE A 219 19.68 10.91 3.74
C ILE A 219 19.81 11.26 2.26
N LYS A 220 19.17 12.35 1.80
CA LYS A 220 19.35 12.84 0.42
C LYS A 220 20.81 13.18 0.13
N ASN A 221 21.45 13.93 1.05
CA ASN A 221 22.86 14.29 0.94
C ASN A 221 23.77 13.06 1.02
N PHE A 222 23.47 12.12 1.94
CA PHE A 222 24.26 10.90 2.07
C PHE A 222 24.25 10.07 0.76
N ILE A 223 23.08 9.84 0.17
CA ILE A 223 22.94 9.07 -1.07
C ILE A 223 23.67 9.74 -2.23
N SER A 224 23.55 11.06 -2.39
CA SER A 224 24.21 11.79 -3.48
C SER A 224 25.73 11.79 -3.36
N ASP A 225 26.23 11.99 -2.14
CA ASP A 225 27.66 12.28 -1.93
C ASP A 225 28.49 11.00 -1.77
N ASN A 226 27.85 9.88 -1.39
CA ASN A 226 28.52 8.64 -1.02
C ASN A 226 28.12 7.44 -1.90
N ILE A 227 27.86 7.68 -3.20
CA ILE A 227 27.45 6.61 -4.14
C ILE A 227 28.38 5.38 -4.13
N ASN A 228 29.68 5.57 -3.90
CA ASN A 228 30.65 4.47 -3.82
C ASN A 228 30.48 3.59 -2.58
N GLU A 229 29.90 4.11 -1.50
CA GLU A 229 29.73 3.37 -0.24
C GLU A 229 28.54 2.42 -0.29
N TRP A 230 27.55 2.72 -1.14
CA TRP A 230 26.31 1.96 -1.19
C TRP A 230 26.04 1.25 -2.52
N LEU A 231 26.70 1.64 -3.61
CA LEU A 231 26.63 0.94 -4.90
C LEU A 231 27.53 -0.30 -4.88
N ILE A 232 27.23 -1.22 -3.97
CA ILE A 232 27.92 -2.49 -3.74
C ILE A 232 26.91 -3.59 -3.43
N THR A 233 27.33 -4.86 -3.53
CA THR A 233 26.56 -6.00 -3.05
C THR A 233 26.99 -6.38 -1.64
N ILE A 234 26.12 -7.04 -0.88
CA ILE A 234 26.44 -7.57 0.46
C ILE A 234 26.22 -9.08 0.54
N PRO A 235 26.89 -9.80 1.45
CA PRO A 235 26.56 -11.20 1.72
C PRO A 235 25.16 -11.35 2.33
N LEU A 236 24.52 -12.52 2.07
CA LEU A 236 23.22 -12.93 2.65
C LEU A 236 22.04 -12.01 2.29
N VAL A 237 21.92 -11.64 1.01
CA VAL A 237 20.76 -10.93 0.47
C VAL A 237 19.51 -11.78 0.60
N THR A 238 18.45 -11.20 1.17
CA THR A 238 17.12 -11.81 1.23
C THR A 238 16.04 -10.76 1.00
N LEU A 239 14.78 -11.18 0.85
CA LEU A 239 13.67 -10.24 0.77
C LEU A 239 13.42 -9.43 2.06
N LYS A 240 13.99 -9.88 3.20
CA LYS A 240 14.00 -9.15 4.48
C LYS A 240 15.19 -8.22 4.60
N ASN A 241 16.33 -8.66 4.06
CA ASN A 241 17.61 -7.96 4.08
C ASN A 241 17.99 -7.61 2.63
N PRO A 242 17.34 -6.59 2.05
CA PRO A 242 17.55 -6.17 0.66
C PRO A 242 19.01 -5.77 0.40
N ASP A 243 19.47 -5.96 -0.83
CA ASP A 243 20.83 -5.57 -1.19
C ASP A 243 21.05 -4.05 -1.08
N LEU A 244 22.28 -3.64 -0.78
CA LEU A 244 22.62 -2.26 -0.43
C LEU A 244 22.43 -1.32 -1.62
N TYR A 245 22.88 -1.72 -2.81
CA TYR A 245 22.68 -0.93 -4.03
C TYR A 245 21.18 -0.71 -4.31
N TYR A 246 20.35 -1.73 -4.07
CA TYR A 246 18.91 -1.64 -4.30
C TYR A 246 18.25 -0.67 -3.31
N CYS A 247 18.67 -0.69 -2.04
CA CYS A 247 18.20 0.27 -1.04
C CYS A 247 18.50 1.72 -1.44
N GLY A 248 19.74 1.98 -1.87
CA GLY A 248 20.16 3.30 -2.35
C GLY A 248 19.38 3.77 -3.58
N LEU A 249 19.20 2.89 -4.57
CA LEU A 249 18.42 3.21 -5.78
C LEU A 249 16.94 3.46 -5.48
N TYR A 250 16.33 2.64 -4.62
CA TYR A 250 14.94 2.82 -4.21
C TYR A 250 14.74 4.17 -3.50
N LEU A 251 15.61 4.48 -2.53
CA LEU A 251 15.53 5.75 -1.80
C LEU A 251 15.80 6.94 -2.72
N ALA A 252 16.73 6.82 -3.66
CA ALA A 252 17.00 7.86 -4.64
C ALA A 252 15.80 8.16 -5.53
N ASP A 253 15.13 7.13 -6.04
CA ASP A 253 13.90 7.28 -6.84
C ASP A 253 12.79 7.93 -6.00
N ALA A 254 12.51 7.37 -4.81
CA ALA A 254 11.43 7.83 -3.95
C ALA A 254 11.62 9.27 -3.41
N LEU A 255 12.87 9.70 -3.20
CA LEU A 255 13.21 11.03 -2.70
C LEU A 255 13.59 12.02 -3.82
N ASN A 256 13.45 11.63 -5.10
CA ASN A 256 13.81 12.42 -6.27
C ASN A 256 15.28 12.90 -6.28
N ILE A 257 16.21 12.03 -5.91
CA ILE A 257 17.66 12.30 -5.89
C ILE A 257 18.24 12.01 -7.27
N LYS A 258 18.99 12.96 -7.83
CA LYS A 258 19.71 12.75 -9.09
C LYS A 258 20.97 11.93 -8.85
N LEU A 259 21.11 10.85 -9.60
CA LEU A 259 22.28 9.96 -9.55
C LEU A 259 23.11 10.06 -10.84
N ASP A 260 24.36 9.60 -10.76
CA ASP A 260 25.18 9.34 -11.94
C ASP A 260 24.66 8.08 -12.65
N GLU A 261 23.80 8.27 -13.66
CA GLU A 261 23.17 7.16 -14.37
C GLU A 261 24.18 6.23 -15.07
N SER A 262 25.29 6.77 -15.58
CA SER A 262 26.28 5.95 -16.30
C SER A 262 26.92 4.97 -15.34
N LYS A 263 27.39 5.49 -14.20
CA LYS A 263 28.04 4.69 -13.17
C LYS A 263 27.14 3.60 -12.61
N VAL A 264 25.86 3.91 -12.35
CA VAL A 264 24.90 2.91 -11.87
C VAL A 264 24.64 1.85 -12.93
N LYS A 265 24.43 2.24 -14.20
CA LYS A 265 24.20 1.28 -15.29
C LYS A 265 25.41 0.36 -15.50
N ASP A 266 26.62 0.90 -15.44
CA ASP A 266 27.86 0.12 -15.54
C ASP A 266 27.97 -0.90 -14.40
N PHE A 267 27.65 -0.49 -13.15
CA PHE A 267 27.59 -1.41 -12.01
C PHE A 267 26.56 -2.53 -12.21
N LEU A 268 25.33 -2.20 -12.64
CA LEU A 268 24.27 -3.19 -12.85
C LEU A 268 24.61 -4.19 -13.97
N LEU A 269 25.30 -3.75 -15.02
CA LEU A 269 25.77 -4.64 -16.09
C LEU A 269 26.89 -5.56 -15.60
N ASN A 270 27.84 -5.07 -14.79
CA ASN A 270 28.87 -5.92 -14.19
C ASN A 270 28.25 -6.96 -13.25
N LEU A 271 27.28 -6.56 -12.43
CA LEU A 271 26.55 -7.46 -11.53
C LEU A 271 25.78 -8.55 -12.30
N TYR A 272 25.22 -8.19 -13.46
CA TYR A 272 24.61 -9.15 -14.37
C TYR A 272 25.63 -10.19 -14.85
N GLU A 273 26.81 -9.76 -15.34
CA GLU A 273 27.85 -10.67 -15.85
C GLU A 273 28.37 -11.60 -14.72
N GLU A 274 28.65 -11.05 -13.53
CA GLU A 274 29.04 -11.84 -12.36
C GLU A 274 27.99 -12.90 -12.01
N GLY A 275 26.71 -12.53 -12.01
CA GLY A 275 25.62 -13.45 -11.69
C GLY A 275 25.46 -14.61 -12.68
N ILE A 276 25.70 -14.40 -13.98
CA ILE A 276 25.60 -15.47 -14.98
C ILE A 276 26.87 -16.34 -15.07
N ASP A 277 28.01 -15.84 -14.58
CA ASP A 277 29.28 -16.56 -14.51
C ASP A 277 29.40 -17.41 -13.23
N GLU A 278 28.86 -16.91 -12.10
CA GLU A 278 28.90 -17.60 -10.81
C GLU A 278 27.87 -18.74 -10.70
N PHE A 279 26.67 -18.55 -11.27
CA PHE A 279 25.55 -19.48 -11.09
C PHE A 279 25.16 -20.20 -12.38
N GLU A 280 24.98 -21.52 -12.29
CA GLU A 280 24.46 -22.33 -13.40
C GLU A 280 22.97 -22.07 -13.65
N ALA A 281 22.21 -21.78 -12.59
CA ALA A 281 20.79 -21.44 -12.64
C ALA A 281 20.52 -20.17 -11.80
N PRO A 282 20.88 -18.98 -12.29
CA PRO A 282 20.86 -17.74 -11.50
C PRO A 282 19.51 -17.45 -10.84
N LEU A 283 18.40 -17.66 -11.59
CA LEU A 283 17.04 -17.43 -11.09
C LEU A 283 16.69 -18.25 -9.85
N VAL A 284 17.22 -19.46 -9.70
CA VAL A 284 16.92 -20.33 -8.56
C VAL A 284 17.96 -20.13 -7.46
N GLN A 285 19.25 -20.19 -7.83
CA GLN A 285 20.36 -20.18 -6.87
C GLN A 285 20.57 -18.80 -6.22
N ALA A 286 20.25 -17.72 -6.95
CA ALA A 286 20.40 -16.34 -6.50
C ALA A 286 19.09 -15.55 -6.67
N THR A 287 17.94 -16.20 -6.38
CA THR A 287 16.58 -15.66 -6.59
C THR A 287 16.44 -14.19 -6.16
N ASP A 288 16.86 -13.86 -4.94
CA ASP A 288 16.70 -12.51 -4.38
C ASP A 288 17.62 -11.48 -5.07
N GLY A 289 18.86 -11.87 -5.38
CA GLY A 289 19.80 -11.04 -6.13
C GLY A 289 19.29 -10.73 -7.55
N VAL A 290 18.80 -11.75 -8.26
CA VAL A 290 18.18 -11.58 -9.58
C VAL A 290 16.95 -10.67 -9.50
N TYR A 291 16.12 -10.83 -8.47
CA TYR A 291 14.94 -9.98 -8.28
C TYR A 291 15.30 -8.51 -8.06
N TYR A 292 16.29 -8.22 -7.21
CA TYR A 292 16.76 -6.86 -6.98
C TYR A 292 17.44 -6.26 -8.21
N LEU A 293 18.23 -7.06 -8.95
CA LEU A 293 18.88 -6.63 -10.18
C LEU A 293 17.84 -6.19 -11.20
N LEU A 294 16.85 -7.04 -11.47
CA LEU A 294 15.79 -6.74 -12.44
C LEU A 294 15.01 -5.48 -12.04
N LYS A 295 14.67 -5.31 -10.76
CA LYS A 295 14.02 -4.08 -10.30
C LYS A 295 14.90 -2.83 -10.44
N ALA A 296 16.18 -2.94 -10.11
CA ALA A 296 17.13 -1.85 -10.25
C ALA A 296 17.28 -1.43 -11.73
N THR A 297 17.29 -2.40 -12.66
CA THR A 297 17.30 -2.07 -14.09
C THR A 297 16.05 -1.29 -14.52
N ILE A 298 14.88 -1.60 -13.95
CA ILE A 298 13.64 -0.86 -14.20
C ILE A 298 13.75 0.59 -13.68
N TYR A 299 14.21 0.80 -12.44
CA TYR A 299 14.42 2.15 -11.89
C TYR A 299 15.36 2.99 -12.77
N MET A 300 16.42 2.37 -13.29
CA MET A 300 17.40 3.04 -14.13
C MET A 300 17.03 3.09 -15.62
N LYS A 301 15.83 2.60 -15.99
CA LYS A 301 15.38 2.47 -17.38
C LYS A 301 16.42 1.77 -18.27
N LEU A 302 17.13 0.81 -17.68
CA LEU A 302 18.12 -0.04 -18.34
C LEU A 302 17.39 -1.26 -18.90
N TRP A 303 17.39 -1.40 -20.22
CA TRP A 303 16.74 -2.53 -20.89
C TRP A 303 17.76 -3.63 -21.16
N LEU A 304 17.60 -4.77 -20.48
CA LEU A 304 18.35 -5.99 -20.80
C LEU A 304 17.85 -6.57 -22.13
N SER A 305 18.76 -7.14 -22.92
CA SER A 305 18.39 -7.85 -24.16
C SER A 305 17.70 -9.19 -23.87
N ASP A 306 16.95 -9.71 -24.82
CA ASP A 306 16.31 -11.04 -24.71
C ASP A 306 17.33 -12.14 -24.40
N TYR A 307 18.55 -12.05 -24.96
CA TYR A 307 19.64 -12.97 -24.66
C TYR A 307 20.02 -12.91 -23.18
N GLN A 308 20.19 -11.70 -22.63
CA GLN A 308 20.56 -11.51 -21.23
C GLN A 308 19.46 -12.00 -20.29
N ILE A 309 18.20 -11.69 -20.61
CA ILE A 309 17.05 -12.17 -19.85
C ILE A 309 16.99 -13.70 -19.87
N ASN A 310 17.19 -14.33 -21.02
CA ASN A 310 17.18 -15.79 -21.15
C ASN A 310 18.28 -16.47 -20.32
N ARG A 311 19.47 -15.86 -20.24
CA ARG A 311 20.57 -16.36 -19.39
C ARG A 311 20.25 -16.26 -17.89
N LEU A 312 19.61 -15.18 -17.45
CA LEU A 312 19.20 -15.04 -16.04
C LEU A 312 18.18 -16.10 -15.62
N ILE A 313 17.28 -16.49 -16.52
CA ILE A 313 16.19 -17.45 -16.23
C ILE A 313 16.52 -18.88 -16.63
N GLU A 314 17.74 -19.13 -17.10
CA GLU A 314 18.18 -20.47 -17.44
C GLU A 314 18.18 -21.35 -16.20
N THR A 315 17.59 -22.53 -16.31
CA THR A 315 17.42 -23.46 -15.20
C THR A 315 17.45 -24.89 -15.69
N ASP A 316 17.84 -25.80 -14.79
CA ASP A 316 17.79 -27.26 -15.00
C ASP A 316 16.57 -27.85 -14.26
N PRO A 317 15.83 -28.82 -14.84
CA PRO A 317 14.74 -29.54 -14.17
C PRO A 317 15.05 -30.04 -12.74
N GLN A 318 16.30 -30.39 -12.42
CA GLN A 318 16.68 -30.85 -11.07
C GLN A 318 16.36 -29.83 -9.97
N TYR A 319 16.37 -28.53 -10.30
CA TYR A 319 16.07 -27.44 -9.36
C TYR A 319 14.57 -27.34 -9.01
N PHE A 320 13.70 -28.00 -9.79
CA PHE A 320 12.26 -28.04 -9.57
C PHE A 320 11.79 -29.37 -8.98
N GLU A 321 12.70 -30.27 -8.62
CA GLU A 321 12.38 -31.45 -7.84
C GLU A 321 11.91 -31.07 -6.43
N THR A 322 10.96 -31.83 -5.89
CA THR A 322 10.39 -31.60 -4.56
C THR A 322 11.45 -31.48 -3.46
N GLY A 323 12.56 -32.22 -3.58
CA GLY A 323 13.67 -32.18 -2.63
C GLY A 323 14.38 -30.83 -2.60
N TYR A 324 14.54 -30.18 -3.75
CA TYR A 324 15.17 -28.86 -3.86
C TYR A 324 14.21 -27.75 -3.44
N LEU A 325 12.98 -27.74 -4.00
CA LEU A 325 11.98 -26.70 -3.73
C LEU A 325 11.61 -26.61 -2.25
N LYS A 326 11.61 -27.73 -1.51
CA LYS A 326 11.38 -27.75 -0.07
C LYS A 326 12.36 -26.85 0.72
N ASN A 327 13.57 -26.66 0.21
CA ASN A 327 14.63 -25.88 0.86
C ASN A 327 14.59 -24.38 0.53
N LEU A 328 13.80 -23.98 -0.48
CA LEU A 328 13.61 -22.56 -0.81
C LEU A 328 12.54 -21.93 0.08
N GLU A 329 12.69 -20.64 0.36
CA GLU A 329 11.67 -19.86 1.07
C GLU A 329 10.39 -19.72 0.23
N THR A 330 9.24 -19.66 0.91
CA THR A 330 7.94 -19.49 0.26
C THR A 330 7.89 -18.22 -0.59
N SER A 331 8.55 -17.17 -0.12
CA SER A 331 8.64 -15.91 -0.84
C SER A 331 9.51 -16.02 -2.09
N GLN A 332 10.66 -16.69 -2.02
CA GLN A 332 11.53 -16.99 -3.16
C GLN A 332 10.79 -17.78 -4.24
N LEU A 333 10.06 -18.84 -3.85
CA LEU A 333 9.22 -19.62 -4.75
C LEU A 333 8.23 -18.72 -5.53
N VAL A 334 7.56 -17.80 -4.84
CA VAL A 334 6.66 -16.85 -5.50
C VAL A 334 7.41 -15.82 -6.35
N VAL A 335 8.58 -15.35 -5.91
CA VAL A 335 9.41 -14.40 -6.66
C VAL A 335 9.84 -14.99 -8.00
N ILE A 336 10.20 -16.28 -8.05
CA ILE A 336 10.48 -16.99 -9.32
C ILE A 336 9.27 -16.91 -10.26
N LEU A 337 8.06 -17.24 -9.76
CA LEU A 337 6.83 -17.12 -10.54
C LEU A 337 6.55 -15.68 -10.99
N LYS A 338 6.85 -14.69 -10.14
CA LYS A 338 6.70 -13.27 -10.46
C LYS A 338 7.65 -12.85 -11.57
N ILE A 339 8.92 -13.26 -11.50
CA ILE A 339 9.92 -12.97 -12.54
C ILE A 339 9.46 -13.57 -13.87
N TYR A 340 9.09 -14.85 -13.90
CA TYR A 340 8.55 -15.51 -15.10
C TYR A 340 7.37 -14.74 -15.72
N ASN A 341 6.43 -14.28 -14.90
CA ASN A 341 5.30 -13.48 -15.36
C ASN A 341 5.73 -12.11 -15.90
N MET A 342 6.64 -11.43 -15.20
CA MET A 342 7.15 -10.11 -15.57
C MET A 342 7.85 -10.11 -16.92
N ILE A 343 8.69 -11.11 -17.19
CA ILE A 343 9.44 -11.23 -18.45
C ILE A 343 8.70 -12.02 -19.53
N ARG A 344 7.51 -12.55 -19.22
CA ARG A 344 6.71 -13.42 -20.12
C ARG A 344 7.49 -14.62 -20.65
N ALA A 345 8.18 -15.30 -19.73
CA ALA A 345 8.95 -16.51 -20.03
C ALA A 345 8.05 -17.59 -20.65
N ARG A 346 8.62 -18.38 -21.57
CA ARG A 346 7.93 -19.45 -22.31
C ARG A 346 8.54 -20.80 -21.95
N ASN A 347 7.77 -21.89 -22.14
CA ASN A 347 8.22 -23.27 -21.91
C ASN A 347 8.66 -23.53 -20.46
N ILE A 348 7.89 -23.02 -19.50
CA ILE A 348 8.16 -23.10 -18.06
C ILE A 348 6.96 -23.65 -17.29
N GLU A 349 5.99 -24.24 -17.99
CA GLU A 349 4.73 -24.72 -17.41
C GLU A 349 4.95 -25.81 -16.35
N ASP A 350 5.92 -26.69 -16.57
CA ASP A 350 6.29 -27.74 -15.63
C ASP A 350 6.91 -27.13 -14.35
N ASN A 351 7.83 -26.18 -14.52
CA ASN A 351 8.46 -25.44 -13.41
C ASN A 351 7.42 -24.69 -12.57
N ILE A 352 6.49 -24.00 -13.25
CA ILE A 352 5.38 -23.30 -12.61
C ILE A 352 4.54 -24.29 -11.79
N SER A 353 4.20 -25.44 -12.37
CA SER A 353 3.36 -26.45 -11.71
C SER A 353 4.04 -27.01 -10.46
N ALA A 354 5.32 -27.36 -10.55
CA ALA A 354 6.11 -27.87 -9.42
C ALA A 354 6.18 -26.86 -8.26
N ILE A 355 6.40 -25.57 -8.56
CA ILE A 355 6.42 -24.53 -7.53
C ILE A 355 5.04 -24.39 -6.86
N LEU A 356 3.96 -24.41 -7.62
CA LEU A 356 2.61 -24.25 -7.05
C LEU A 356 2.23 -25.42 -6.14
N GLU A 357 2.55 -26.65 -6.55
CA GLU A 357 2.34 -27.84 -5.73
C GLU A 357 3.09 -27.74 -4.40
N GLU A 358 4.32 -27.20 -4.42
CA GLU A 358 5.07 -26.94 -3.20
C GLU A 358 4.40 -25.84 -2.35
N LEU A 359 3.96 -24.74 -2.95
CA LEU A 359 3.30 -23.64 -2.24
C LEU A 359 2.01 -24.10 -1.54
N GLU A 360 1.22 -24.97 -2.16
CA GLU A 360 0.00 -25.53 -1.57
C GLU A 360 0.28 -26.28 -0.26
N GLN A 361 1.42 -26.97 -0.15
CA GLN A 361 1.83 -27.68 1.07
C GLN A 361 2.19 -26.74 2.23
N ARG A 362 2.36 -25.44 1.98
CA ARG A 362 2.77 -24.42 2.96
C ARG A 362 1.62 -23.55 3.46
N VAL A 363 0.43 -23.72 2.89
CA VAL A 363 -0.79 -23.05 3.32
C VAL A 363 -1.39 -23.83 4.50
N ALA A 364 -1.38 -23.24 5.69
CA ALA A 364 -2.02 -23.79 6.89
C ALA A 364 -3.28 -22.99 7.25
N PRO A 365 -4.23 -23.55 8.04
CA PRO A 365 -5.42 -22.82 8.48
C PRO A 365 -5.11 -21.48 9.17
N GLU A 366 -4.09 -21.48 10.02
CA GLU A 366 -3.62 -20.34 10.81
C GLU A 366 -2.75 -19.33 10.06
N GLY A 367 -2.30 -19.65 8.84
CA GLY A 367 -1.46 -18.77 8.03
C GLY A 367 -0.52 -19.49 7.06
N ILE A 368 0.39 -18.74 6.44
CA ILE A 368 1.32 -19.26 5.43
C ILE A 368 2.72 -19.43 6.02
N LYS A 369 3.30 -20.62 5.90
CA LYS A 369 4.63 -20.93 6.43
C LYS A 369 5.75 -20.40 5.52
N GLN A 370 6.87 -19.96 6.10
CA GLN A 370 8.07 -19.53 5.35
C GLN A 370 8.77 -20.71 4.66
N TYR A 371 8.75 -21.88 5.30
CA TYR A 371 9.25 -23.15 4.79
C TYR A 371 8.21 -24.24 5.08
N ARG A 372 8.29 -25.41 4.44
CA ARG A 372 7.31 -26.49 4.63
C ARG A 372 7.06 -26.84 6.10
N ASP A 373 8.14 -26.93 6.87
CA ASP A 373 8.14 -27.24 8.32
C ASP A 373 8.50 -26.00 9.17
N GLY A 374 8.42 -24.79 8.58
CA GLY A 374 8.81 -23.53 9.22
C GLY A 374 7.66 -22.81 9.93
N PHE A 375 7.99 -21.63 10.48
CA PHE A 375 7.03 -20.73 11.13
C PHE A 375 6.22 -19.93 10.11
N ILE A 376 5.12 -19.33 10.58
CA ILE A 376 4.24 -18.48 9.76
C ILE A 376 4.75 -17.03 9.76
N SER A 377 5.07 -16.52 8.58
CA SER A 377 5.61 -15.17 8.39
C SER A 377 4.63 -14.28 7.64
N SER A 378 4.76 -12.97 7.83
CA SER A 378 3.97 -11.99 7.07
C SER A 378 4.48 -11.90 5.63
N GLU A 379 5.77 -12.08 5.42
CA GLU A 379 6.37 -12.13 4.08
C GLU A 379 5.78 -13.26 3.23
N ALA A 380 5.78 -14.51 3.73
CA ALA A 380 5.20 -15.64 3.00
C ALA A 380 3.71 -15.42 2.72
N THR A 381 2.99 -14.86 3.70
CA THR A 381 1.57 -14.55 3.55
C THR A 381 1.33 -13.51 2.45
N TYR A 382 2.09 -12.40 2.43
CA TYR A 382 2.02 -11.40 1.36
C TYR A 382 2.24 -12.03 -0.01
N TYR A 383 3.33 -12.77 -0.18
CA TYR A 383 3.68 -13.35 -1.47
C TYR A 383 2.67 -14.41 -1.94
N VAL A 384 2.16 -15.28 -1.07
CA VAL A 384 1.15 -16.27 -1.47
C VAL A 384 -0.20 -15.63 -1.81
N VAL A 385 -0.63 -14.61 -1.06
CA VAL A 385 -1.84 -13.84 -1.43
C VAL A 385 -1.65 -13.16 -2.78
N PHE A 386 -0.50 -12.50 -3.00
CA PHE A 386 -0.19 -11.86 -4.27
C PHE A 386 -0.13 -12.87 -5.43
N CYS A 387 0.49 -14.04 -5.23
CA CYS A 387 0.54 -15.11 -6.23
C CYS A 387 -0.86 -15.55 -6.69
N ASN A 388 -1.76 -15.81 -5.73
CA ASN A 388 -3.14 -16.16 -6.04
C ASN A 388 -3.89 -15.00 -6.71
N TYR A 389 -3.58 -13.75 -6.39
CA TYR A 389 -4.12 -12.59 -7.09
C TYR A 389 -3.65 -12.51 -8.55
N MET A 390 -2.35 -12.69 -8.81
CA MET A 390 -1.78 -12.70 -10.17
C MET A 390 -2.47 -13.76 -11.04
N ARG A 391 -2.81 -14.90 -10.45
CA ARG A 391 -3.38 -16.08 -11.13
C ARG A 391 -4.90 -16.16 -11.13
N ASN A 392 -5.59 -15.22 -10.47
CA ASN A 392 -7.05 -15.26 -10.26
C ASN A 392 -7.54 -16.52 -9.52
N THR A 393 -6.81 -16.94 -8.47
CA THR A 393 -7.13 -18.13 -7.65
C THR A 393 -7.25 -17.82 -6.16
N LEU A 394 -7.65 -16.60 -5.81
CA LEU A 394 -7.79 -16.14 -4.40
C LEU A 394 -8.81 -16.95 -3.59
N ASP A 395 -9.76 -17.59 -4.27
CA ASP A 395 -10.71 -18.55 -3.74
C ASP A 395 -10.06 -19.76 -3.05
N LYS A 396 -8.82 -20.13 -3.42
CA LYS A 396 -8.04 -21.14 -2.70
C LYS A 396 -7.72 -20.75 -1.24
N LEU A 397 -7.72 -19.45 -0.94
CA LEU A 397 -7.40 -18.91 0.39
C LEU A 397 -8.64 -18.52 1.20
N LYS A 398 -9.85 -18.92 0.76
CA LYS A 398 -11.11 -18.47 1.36
C LYS A 398 -11.27 -18.88 2.84
N ASP A 399 -10.77 -20.06 3.20
CA ASP A 399 -10.98 -20.66 4.53
C ASP A 399 -9.84 -20.33 5.52
N ASN A 400 -8.77 -19.66 5.09
CA ASN A 400 -7.62 -19.34 5.93
C ASN A 400 -7.82 -18.02 6.70
N ASP A 401 -7.46 -17.99 7.98
CA ASP A 401 -7.60 -16.79 8.82
C ASP A 401 -6.42 -15.82 8.70
N LEU A 402 -6.25 -15.26 7.50
CA LEU A 402 -5.09 -14.42 7.18
C LEU A 402 -5.22 -13.00 7.75
N LEU A 403 -6.43 -12.44 7.78
CA LEU A 403 -6.64 -11.05 8.18
C LEU A 403 -6.50 -10.84 9.68
N GLU A 404 -7.10 -11.73 10.50
CA GLU A 404 -6.95 -11.68 11.95
C GLU A 404 -5.48 -11.85 12.36
N SER A 405 -4.81 -12.86 11.80
CA SER A 405 -3.39 -13.14 12.02
C SER A 405 -2.52 -11.93 11.68
N THR A 406 -2.79 -11.26 10.56
CA THR A 406 -2.08 -10.04 10.13
C THR A 406 -2.28 -8.89 11.12
N ILE A 407 -3.51 -8.61 11.52
CA ILE A 407 -3.81 -7.49 12.45
C ILE A 407 -3.18 -7.77 13.82
N SER A 408 -3.27 -9.00 14.32
CA SER A 408 -2.65 -9.41 15.58
C SER A 408 -1.13 -9.19 15.56
N LYS A 409 -0.45 -9.59 14.47
CA LYS A 409 0.98 -9.36 14.28
C LYS A 409 1.35 -7.89 14.24
N ILE A 410 0.56 -7.05 13.55
CA ILE A 410 0.78 -5.59 13.53
C ILE A 410 0.79 -5.03 14.95
N TYR A 411 -0.26 -5.32 15.73
CA TYR A 411 -0.37 -4.79 17.10
C TYR A 411 0.78 -5.25 17.99
N ARG A 412 1.08 -6.56 17.98
CA ARG A 412 2.20 -7.12 18.76
C ARG A 412 3.53 -6.49 18.37
N ASN A 413 3.82 -6.39 17.07
CA ASN A 413 5.11 -5.91 16.60
C ASN A 413 5.25 -4.39 16.78
N LEU A 414 4.16 -3.61 16.70
CA LEU A 414 4.17 -2.18 17.03
C LEU A 414 4.45 -1.92 18.50
N GLU A 415 3.96 -2.79 19.40
CA GLU A 415 4.26 -2.71 20.83
C GLU A 415 5.76 -2.92 21.07
N LEU A 416 6.35 -3.94 20.43
CA LEU A 416 7.76 -4.31 20.56
C LEU A 416 8.74 -3.40 19.81
N LEU A 417 8.27 -2.63 18.82
CA LEU A 417 9.16 -1.82 17.98
C LEU A 417 9.86 -0.74 18.82
N GLU A 418 11.17 -0.76 18.85
CA GLU A 418 11.99 0.34 19.36
C GLU A 418 12.91 0.76 18.24
N ILE A 419 12.85 2.05 17.86
CA ILE A 419 13.74 2.60 16.84
C ILE A 419 14.98 3.12 17.57
N SER A 420 16.11 2.56 17.21
CA SER A 420 17.45 2.86 17.72
C SER A 420 18.52 2.28 16.77
N GLU A 421 19.78 2.41 17.16
CA GLU A 421 20.91 1.76 16.50
C GLU A 421 20.74 0.23 16.48
N ASP A 422 20.15 -0.34 17.54
CA ASP A 422 19.88 -1.78 17.69
C ASP A 422 18.52 -2.22 17.11
N THR A 423 17.95 -1.46 16.17
CA THR A 423 16.62 -1.78 15.65
C THR A 423 16.60 -3.16 14.99
N ASN A 424 15.66 -4.00 15.41
CA ASN A 424 15.52 -5.35 14.84
C ASN A 424 14.91 -5.30 13.42
N PHE A 425 15.74 -5.59 12.41
CA PHE A 425 15.36 -5.67 11.00
C PHE A 425 14.22 -6.65 10.72
N ASP A 426 14.22 -7.82 11.37
CA ASP A 426 13.15 -8.82 11.19
C ASP A 426 11.81 -8.30 11.69
N LEU A 427 11.81 -7.52 12.78
CA LEU A 427 10.61 -6.93 13.34
C LEU A 427 10.01 -5.88 12.38
N ILE A 428 10.85 -5.00 11.82
CA ILE A 428 10.42 -4.01 10.83
C ILE A 428 9.95 -4.70 9.55
N SER A 429 10.68 -5.71 9.07
CA SER A 429 10.32 -6.48 7.89
C SER A 429 8.96 -7.16 8.06
N GLU A 430 8.70 -7.81 9.20
CA GLU A 430 7.38 -8.37 9.50
C GLU A 430 6.27 -7.32 9.53
N LEU A 431 6.54 -6.11 10.03
CA LEU A 431 5.59 -4.99 9.98
C LEU A 431 5.34 -4.54 8.54
N ILE A 432 6.38 -4.34 7.73
CA ILE A 432 6.26 -3.98 6.30
C ILE A 432 5.32 -4.96 5.60
N TYR A 433 5.63 -6.25 5.67
CA TYR A 433 4.83 -7.25 4.96
C TYR A 433 3.42 -7.39 5.53
N SER A 434 3.22 -7.14 6.83
CA SER A 434 1.88 -7.06 7.39
C SER A 434 1.05 -5.91 6.79
N TYR A 435 1.66 -4.74 6.61
CA TYR A 435 1.01 -3.61 5.94
C TYR A 435 0.80 -3.83 4.45
N GLU A 436 1.74 -4.50 3.78
CA GLU A 436 1.59 -4.91 2.38
C GLU A 436 0.44 -5.93 2.22
N ILE A 437 0.23 -6.83 3.18
CA ILE A 437 -0.98 -7.70 3.19
C ILE A 437 -2.24 -6.85 3.31
N LEU A 438 -2.29 -5.89 4.25
CA LEU A 438 -3.44 -4.99 4.35
C LEU A 438 -3.67 -4.24 3.03
N LYS A 439 -2.62 -3.77 2.35
CA LYS A 439 -2.73 -3.17 1.02
C LYS A 439 -3.44 -4.10 0.04
N LEU A 440 -3.05 -5.39 -0.02
CA LEU A 440 -3.69 -6.37 -0.89
C LEU A 440 -5.19 -6.57 -0.54
N PHE A 441 -5.52 -6.71 0.73
CA PHE A 441 -6.93 -6.87 1.16
C PHE A 441 -7.80 -5.67 0.78
N ASN A 442 -7.26 -4.46 0.90
CA ASN A 442 -8.00 -3.24 0.63
C ASN A 442 -8.10 -2.87 -0.85
N CYS A 443 -7.05 -3.12 -1.62
CA CYS A 443 -6.90 -2.62 -2.99
C CYS A 443 -7.10 -3.69 -4.07
N ILE A 444 -7.41 -4.94 -3.67
CA ILE A 444 -7.87 -5.96 -4.61
C ILE A 444 -9.38 -6.11 -4.50
N GLU A 445 -10.08 -5.49 -5.44
CA GLU A 445 -11.54 -5.42 -5.49
C GLU A 445 -12.13 -6.69 -6.12
N THR A 446 -11.89 -7.83 -5.47
CA THR A 446 -12.49 -9.12 -5.85
C THR A 446 -13.57 -9.52 -4.86
N PRO A 447 -14.64 -10.19 -5.29
CA PRO A 447 -15.67 -10.74 -4.42
C PRO A 447 -15.11 -11.49 -3.21
N GLN A 448 -14.10 -12.33 -3.46
CA GLN A 448 -13.48 -13.19 -2.46
C GLN A 448 -12.85 -12.37 -1.32
N LEU A 449 -12.10 -11.31 -1.64
CA LEU A 449 -11.44 -10.49 -0.62
C LEU A 449 -12.41 -9.53 0.08
N ILE A 450 -13.36 -8.95 -0.65
CA ILE A 450 -14.40 -8.09 -0.05
C ILE A 450 -15.23 -8.89 0.95
N ILE A 451 -15.70 -10.07 0.58
CA ILE A 451 -16.48 -10.95 1.48
C ILE A 451 -15.63 -11.39 2.67
N LYS A 452 -14.34 -11.71 2.46
CA LYS A 452 -13.44 -12.10 3.54
C LYS A 452 -13.21 -10.97 4.55
N MET A 453 -13.03 -9.74 4.06
CA MET A 453 -12.96 -8.56 4.93
C MET A 453 -14.29 -8.32 5.66
N ALA A 454 -15.43 -8.40 4.96
CA ALA A 454 -16.75 -8.21 5.56
C ALA A 454 -17.02 -9.24 6.67
N ASN A 455 -16.71 -10.52 6.42
CA ASN A 455 -16.84 -11.59 7.41
C ASN A 455 -16.02 -11.32 8.67
N TYR A 456 -14.83 -10.72 8.56
CA TYR A 456 -13.99 -10.44 9.71
C TYR A 456 -14.38 -9.15 10.45
N LEU A 457 -14.72 -8.09 9.72
CA LEU A 457 -14.87 -6.72 10.23
C LEU A 457 -16.31 -6.28 10.47
N PHE A 458 -17.31 -6.90 9.83
CA PHE A 458 -18.71 -6.47 9.88
C PHE A 458 -19.63 -7.56 10.46
N PRO A 459 -20.83 -7.19 10.97
CA PRO A 459 -21.87 -8.13 11.34
C PRO A 459 -22.21 -9.12 10.21
N PRO A 460 -22.58 -10.38 10.54
CA PRO A 460 -22.94 -11.39 9.54
C PRO A 460 -23.98 -10.94 8.52
N GLU A 461 -24.96 -10.14 8.93
CA GLU A 461 -26.01 -9.63 8.05
C GLU A 461 -25.47 -8.71 6.95
N VAL A 462 -24.40 -7.95 7.24
CA VAL A 462 -23.70 -7.12 6.24
C VAL A 462 -22.99 -8.02 5.23
N ALA A 463 -22.25 -9.02 5.72
CA ALA A 463 -21.55 -9.96 4.86
C ALA A 463 -22.50 -10.78 3.99
N GLU A 464 -23.67 -11.18 4.54
CA GLU A 464 -24.72 -11.89 3.81
C GLU A 464 -25.31 -11.04 2.69
N LYS A 465 -25.67 -9.77 2.97
CA LYS A 465 -26.17 -8.81 1.96
C LYS A 465 -25.16 -8.65 0.83
N ILE A 466 -23.87 -8.55 1.14
CA ILE A 466 -22.80 -8.41 0.14
C ILE A 466 -22.62 -9.69 -0.66
N SER A 467 -22.58 -10.86 -0.01
CA SER A 467 -22.37 -12.15 -0.67
C SER A 467 -23.48 -12.54 -1.65
N THR A 468 -24.69 -12.03 -1.42
CA THR A 468 -25.87 -12.27 -2.26
C THR A 468 -26.08 -11.20 -3.34
N SER A 469 -25.28 -10.13 -3.32
CA SER A 469 -25.37 -9.05 -4.30
C SER A 469 -24.85 -9.50 -5.68
N PRO A 470 -25.65 -9.35 -6.76
CA PRO A 470 -25.23 -9.71 -8.11
C PRO A 470 -24.17 -8.75 -8.69
N GLU A 471 -24.04 -7.55 -8.13
CA GLU A 471 -23.12 -6.50 -8.58
C GLU A 471 -22.18 -6.10 -7.44
N LEU A 472 -21.11 -6.88 -7.25
CA LEU A 472 -20.03 -6.53 -6.30
C LEU A 472 -19.13 -5.41 -6.84
N ASN A 473 -19.16 -5.17 -8.15
CA ASN A 473 -18.46 -4.07 -8.79
C ASN A 473 -19.47 -2.96 -9.09
N LYS A 474 -19.76 -2.10 -8.11
CA LYS A 474 -20.42 -0.82 -8.41
C LYS A 474 -19.47 0.00 -9.30
N THR A 475 -19.65 -0.05 -10.62
CA THR A 475 -18.94 0.78 -11.60
C THR A 475 -19.24 2.28 -11.45
N GLN A 476 -19.95 2.69 -10.39
CA GLN A 476 -20.44 4.04 -10.12
C GLN A 476 -20.05 4.57 -8.74
N ALA A 477 -19.20 3.88 -7.98
CA ALA A 477 -18.71 4.44 -6.73
C ALA A 477 -17.99 5.77 -7.01
N ARG A 478 -18.30 6.77 -6.17
CA ARG A 478 -17.92 8.17 -6.42
C ARG A 478 -16.58 8.55 -5.82
N PHE A 479 -16.03 7.71 -4.95
CA PHE A 479 -14.69 7.81 -4.37
C PHE A 479 -13.65 7.10 -5.26
N ARG A 480 -12.35 7.23 -4.92
CA ARG A 480 -11.26 6.70 -5.75
C ARG A 480 -11.17 5.18 -5.60
N HIS A 481 -10.65 4.51 -6.63
CA HIS A 481 -10.43 3.07 -6.62
C HIS A 481 -8.95 2.73 -6.67
N LEU A 482 -8.36 2.51 -5.51
CA LEU A 482 -6.98 2.04 -5.41
C LEU A 482 -6.89 0.58 -5.85
N LYS A 483 -6.07 0.30 -6.87
CA LYS A 483 -5.87 -1.05 -7.42
C LYS A 483 -4.42 -1.49 -7.30
N VAL A 484 -4.20 -2.78 -7.09
CA VAL A 484 -2.85 -3.37 -7.16
C VAL A 484 -2.58 -3.89 -8.57
N ASN A 485 -1.50 -3.42 -9.19
CA ASN A 485 -1.04 -3.93 -10.48
C ASN A 485 -0.65 -5.41 -10.36
N LYS A 486 -1.23 -6.27 -11.20
CA LYS A 486 -0.96 -7.73 -11.19
C LYS A 486 0.46 -8.10 -11.61
N LEU A 487 1.18 -7.23 -12.32
CA LEU A 487 2.55 -7.47 -12.75
C LEU A 487 3.54 -6.94 -11.71
N THR A 488 3.39 -5.68 -11.30
CA THR A 488 4.40 -5.01 -10.46
C THR A 488 4.12 -5.18 -8.96
N GLY A 489 2.85 -5.25 -8.55
CA GLY A 489 2.41 -5.19 -7.15
C GLY A 489 2.29 -3.77 -6.59
N GLU A 490 2.45 -2.76 -7.44
CA GLU A 490 2.31 -1.34 -7.09
C GLU A 490 0.84 -0.91 -7.08
N VAL A 491 0.54 0.12 -6.30
CA VAL A 491 -0.79 0.72 -6.23
C VAL A 491 -0.97 1.69 -7.39
N MET A 492 -2.11 1.63 -8.05
CA MET A 492 -2.54 2.52 -9.13
C MET A 492 -3.89 3.15 -8.76
N TYR A 493 -4.13 4.37 -9.26
CA TYR A 493 -5.38 5.12 -9.08
C TYR A 493 -6.38 4.87 -10.21
#